data_AF-A0A179IAQ4-F1
#
_entry.id   AF-A0A179IAQ4-F1
#
_cell.length_a   1.000
_cell.length_b   1.000
_cell.length_c   1.000
_cell.angle_alpha   90.00
_cell.angle_beta   90.00
_cell.angle_gamma   90.00
#
_symmetry.space_group_name_H-M   'P 1'
#
loop_
_entity.id
_entity.type
_entity.pdbx_description
1 polymer ?
#
loop_
_entity_poly.entity_id
_entity_poly.type
_entity_poly.pdbx_seq_one_letter_code
_entity_poly.pdbx_strand_id
1 'polypeptide(L)'
;MARLTTLAAAWALMASGASAAGAPSTSANIGPAAFMWPPDRVWSADADNTAPCGSIAGVQNRTAFPLQSGKIALVAQDESFDLELSISYLDEPKSNSDFNKLIDMETFRDIKLGHTCVTLPNAPASVKSGTSATLQIKYIADFDKPENQTFYACSDITYVELSDFKEPIPCFNATQPTPGDDTSKSGNGAASACACSDSKTRSVASGRLRTRLEIRNLRGVFA
;
A
#
# COMPACT_ATOMS: atom_id res chain seq x y z
N MET A 1 -4.96 -40.65 -49.03
CA MET A 1 -6.27 -39.98 -49.18
C MET A 1 -7.17 -40.43 -48.06
N ALA A 2 -7.69 -39.52 -47.25
CA ALA A 2 -9.02 -39.58 -46.63
C ALA A 2 -9.13 -38.39 -45.68
N ARG A 3 -9.76 -37.34 -46.19
CA ARG A 3 -10.25 -36.19 -45.42
C ARG A 3 -11.50 -36.66 -44.68
N LEU A 4 -11.63 -36.32 -43.40
CA LEU A 4 -12.94 -36.17 -42.77
C LEU A 4 -12.95 -34.90 -41.92
N THR A 5 -13.55 -33.90 -42.54
CA THR A 5 -14.01 -32.62 -41.99
C THR A 5 -15.44 -32.78 -41.50
N THR A 6 -15.72 -32.51 -40.22
CA THR A 6 -17.03 -32.24 -39.62
C THR A 6 -16.79 -31.85 -38.15
N LEU A 7 -17.47 -30.94 -37.47
CA LEU A 7 -18.46 -29.90 -37.73
C LEU A 7 -18.49 -29.10 -36.41
N ALA A 8 -18.80 -27.81 -36.50
CA ALA A 8 -18.80 -26.86 -35.38
C ALA A 8 -19.76 -27.25 -34.24
N ALA A 9 -19.33 -26.98 -33.00
CA ALA A 9 -20.22 -26.75 -31.87
C ALA A 9 -19.68 -25.55 -31.08
N ALA A 10 -20.15 -24.35 -31.43
CA ALA A 10 -19.91 -23.14 -30.66
C ALA A 10 -20.81 -23.16 -29.43
N TRP A 11 -20.21 -23.36 -28.25
CA TRP A 11 -20.86 -23.11 -26.96
C TRP A 11 -20.33 -21.77 -26.44
N ALA A 12 -21.11 -20.72 -26.64
CA ALA A 12 -21.00 -19.49 -25.88
C ALA A 12 -21.88 -19.66 -24.63
N LEU A 13 -21.31 -19.53 -23.43
CA LEU A 13 -22.07 -19.17 -22.22
C LEU A 13 -21.12 -18.72 -21.09
N MET A 14 -21.42 -17.50 -20.64
CA MET A 14 -21.15 -16.88 -19.33
C MET A 14 -19.72 -16.46 -19.01
N ALA A 15 -19.49 -15.15 -19.21
CA ALA A 15 -18.54 -14.38 -18.45
C ALA A 15 -18.91 -14.44 -16.96
N SER A 16 -18.19 -15.27 -16.20
CA SER A 16 -18.06 -15.09 -14.76
C SER A 16 -17.22 -13.84 -14.52
N GLY A 17 -17.91 -12.70 -14.42
CA GLY A 17 -17.38 -11.52 -13.76
C GLY A 17 -17.16 -11.84 -12.29
N ALA A 18 -16.03 -12.47 -11.98
CA ALA A 18 -15.50 -12.44 -10.63
C ALA A 18 -15.11 -10.99 -10.37
N SER A 19 -15.91 -10.32 -9.56
CA SER A 19 -15.54 -9.06 -8.92
C SER A 19 -14.14 -9.26 -8.32
N ALA A 20 -13.13 -8.62 -8.91
CA ALA A 20 -11.87 -8.40 -8.23
C ALA A 20 -12.12 -7.41 -7.09
N ALA A 21 -12.85 -7.86 -6.06
CA ALA A 21 -12.68 -7.31 -4.74
C ALA A 21 -11.27 -7.74 -4.35
N GLY A 22 -10.32 -6.81 -4.49
CA GLY A 22 -8.96 -7.02 -4.07
C GLY A 22 -8.99 -7.46 -2.61
N ALA A 23 -8.70 -8.73 -2.37
CA ALA A 23 -8.20 -9.14 -1.07
C ALA A 23 -7.03 -8.19 -0.77
N PRO A 24 -6.91 -7.64 0.45
CA PRO A 24 -5.68 -6.98 0.84
C PRO A 24 -4.56 -7.97 0.51
N SER A 25 -3.51 -7.47 -0.13
CA SER A 25 -2.42 -8.28 -0.64
C SER A 25 -1.65 -8.92 0.52
N THR A 26 -2.24 -9.86 1.26
CA THR A 26 -1.55 -10.68 2.24
C THR A 26 -0.76 -11.72 1.47
N SER A 27 0.49 -11.38 1.17
CA SER A 27 1.37 -12.30 0.46
C SER A 27 1.90 -13.27 1.51
N ALA A 28 1.67 -14.58 1.34
CA ALA A 28 2.20 -15.63 2.22
C ALA A 28 3.75 -15.71 2.27
N ASN A 29 4.43 -14.70 1.72
CA ASN A 29 5.87 -14.61 1.57
C ASN A 29 6.45 -13.35 2.24
N ILE A 30 5.64 -12.55 2.95
CA ILE A 30 6.16 -11.44 3.75
C ILE A 30 5.46 -11.41 5.13
N GLY A 31 6.18 -10.87 6.12
CA GLY A 31 5.64 -10.63 7.45
C GLY A 31 4.68 -9.43 7.52
N PRO A 32 4.28 -9.01 8.74
CA PRO A 32 3.27 -7.97 8.94
C PRO A 32 3.66 -6.64 8.28
N ALA A 33 4.94 -6.29 8.30
CA ALA A 33 5.54 -5.21 7.54
C ALA A 33 6.90 -5.58 6.93
N ALA A 34 7.21 -5.04 5.77
CA ALA A 34 8.45 -5.32 5.03
C ALA A 34 8.93 -4.11 4.22
N PHE A 35 10.19 -4.16 3.77
CA PHE A 35 10.67 -3.23 2.76
C PHE A 35 10.18 -3.67 1.38
N MET A 36 9.42 -2.79 0.71
CA MET A 36 9.15 -2.93 -0.71
C MET A 36 10.32 -2.40 -1.55
N TRP A 37 10.98 -1.33 -1.07
CA TRP A 37 12.22 -0.82 -1.66
C TRP A 37 13.09 -0.10 -0.62
N PRO A 38 14.42 -0.31 -0.60
CA PRO A 38 15.12 -1.38 -1.31
C PRO A 38 14.65 -2.76 -0.83
N PRO A 39 14.76 -3.82 -1.64
CA PRO A 39 14.24 -5.13 -1.27
C PRO A 39 14.85 -5.62 0.05
N ASP A 40 14.02 -6.28 0.86
CA ASP A 40 14.46 -6.90 2.09
C ASP A 40 15.25 -8.19 1.82
N ARG A 41 15.93 -8.68 2.86
CA ARG A 41 16.42 -10.05 2.88
C ARG A 41 15.22 -11.01 2.89
N VAL A 42 15.46 -12.23 2.40
CA VAL A 42 14.40 -13.25 2.33
C VAL A 42 13.69 -13.40 3.67
N TRP A 43 12.38 -13.22 3.65
CA TRP A 43 11.53 -13.39 4.82
C TRP A 43 11.43 -14.86 5.22
N SER A 44 11.30 -15.12 6.52
CA SER A 44 11.05 -16.45 7.09
C SER A 44 10.24 -16.30 8.36
N ALA A 45 9.05 -16.90 8.39
CA ALA A 45 8.16 -16.89 9.56
C ALA A 45 8.85 -17.44 10.83
N ASP A 46 9.76 -18.40 10.69
CA ASP A 46 10.50 -18.96 11.84
C ASP A 46 11.56 -17.99 12.39
N ALA A 47 11.96 -16.99 11.61
CA ALA A 47 13.08 -16.11 11.92
C ALA A 47 12.67 -14.64 12.10
N ASP A 48 11.48 -14.21 11.71
CA ASP A 48 11.07 -12.80 11.66
C ASP A 48 11.01 -12.11 13.05
N ASN A 49 10.82 -12.86 14.13
CA ASN A 49 10.98 -12.38 15.51
C ASN A 49 12.43 -12.45 16.04
N THR A 50 13.40 -12.86 15.21
CA THR A 50 14.81 -13.02 15.59
C THR A 50 15.65 -11.84 15.11
N ALA A 51 16.24 -11.12 16.07
CA ALA A 51 17.16 -10.03 15.80
C ALA A 51 18.45 -10.51 15.09
N PRO A 52 19.11 -9.64 14.30
CA PRO A 52 18.70 -8.27 13.98
C PRO A 52 17.81 -8.16 12.73
N CYS A 53 17.74 -9.18 11.88
CA CYS A 53 17.21 -9.00 10.53
C CYS A 53 15.97 -9.82 10.20
N GLY A 54 15.48 -10.64 11.13
CA GLY A 54 14.25 -11.38 10.90
C GLY A 54 14.34 -12.40 9.76
N SER A 55 15.55 -12.86 9.43
CA SER A 55 15.83 -13.62 8.22
C SER A 55 16.87 -14.70 8.49
N ILE A 56 16.74 -15.81 7.78
CA ILE A 56 17.73 -16.89 7.75
C ILE A 56 18.93 -16.57 6.83
N ALA A 57 18.86 -15.50 6.05
CA ALA A 57 19.93 -15.09 5.15
C ALA A 57 20.86 -14.04 5.78
N GLY A 58 22.16 -14.20 5.53
CA GLY A 58 23.14 -13.13 5.71
C GLY A 58 23.01 -12.05 4.65
N VAL A 59 23.94 -11.10 4.64
CA VAL A 59 23.99 -10.02 3.64
C VAL A 59 24.01 -10.61 2.23
N GLN A 60 23.12 -10.13 1.35
CA GLN A 60 23.03 -10.56 -0.04
C GLN A 60 23.48 -9.44 -1.00
N ASN A 61 22.87 -9.38 -2.19
CA ASN A 61 23.08 -8.31 -3.14
C ASN A 61 22.59 -6.98 -2.56
N ARG A 62 23.48 -5.99 -2.53
CA ARG A 62 23.20 -4.65 -2.05
C ARG A 62 22.54 -3.81 -3.15
N THR A 63 21.50 -3.09 -2.79
CA THR A 63 20.80 -2.16 -3.69
C THR A 63 21.51 -0.81 -3.71
N ALA A 64 21.67 -0.20 -4.88
CA ALA A 64 22.23 1.13 -4.98
C ALA A 64 21.31 2.13 -4.28
N PHE A 65 21.84 2.94 -3.36
CA PHE A 65 21.06 3.90 -2.59
C PHE A 65 21.72 5.28 -2.61
N PRO A 66 21.00 6.37 -2.93
CA PRO A 66 21.64 7.66 -3.09
C PRO A 66 22.12 8.22 -1.75
N LEU A 67 23.29 8.86 -1.74
CA LEU A 67 23.82 9.57 -0.56
C LEU A 67 22.91 10.69 -0.06
N GLN A 68 22.10 11.26 -0.96
CA GLN A 68 21.25 12.41 -0.68
C GLN A 68 19.83 12.16 -1.18
N SER A 69 18.84 12.66 -0.45
CA SER A 69 17.41 12.54 -0.79
C SER A 69 16.92 11.10 -1.01
N GLY A 70 17.53 10.14 -0.32
CA GLY A 70 17.12 8.74 -0.35
C GLY A 70 15.71 8.55 0.22
N LYS A 71 14.99 7.59 -0.34
CA LYS A 71 13.63 7.22 0.10
C LYS A 71 13.55 5.72 0.27
N ILE A 72 12.76 5.25 1.21
CA ILE A 72 12.39 3.85 1.31
C ILE A 72 10.89 3.71 1.05
N ALA A 73 10.50 2.57 0.54
CA ALA A 73 9.10 2.18 0.40
C ALA A 73 8.86 0.99 1.32
N LEU A 74 7.93 1.15 2.24
CA LEU A 74 7.49 0.13 3.18
C LEU A 74 6.11 -0.36 2.75
N VAL A 75 5.84 -1.62 3.06
CA VAL A 75 4.50 -2.22 2.94
C VAL A 75 4.12 -2.80 4.29
N ALA A 76 2.92 -2.48 4.76
CA ALA A 76 2.29 -3.11 5.92
C ALA A 76 1.05 -3.86 5.45
N GLN A 77 0.99 -5.16 5.69
CA GLN A 77 -0.16 -6.01 5.37
C GLN A 77 -1.06 -6.23 6.59
N ASP A 78 -0.51 -6.06 7.79
CA ASP A 78 -1.24 -6.08 9.05
C ASP A 78 -0.91 -4.88 9.92
N GLU A 79 -1.73 -4.65 10.95
CA GLU A 79 -1.56 -3.55 11.88
C GLU A 79 -0.21 -3.69 12.58
N SER A 80 0.69 -2.77 12.26
CA SER A 80 2.04 -2.71 12.79
C SER A 80 2.23 -1.35 13.42
N PHE A 81 2.63 -1.33 14.68
CA PHE A 81 2.80 -0.11 15.45
C PHE A 81 4.24 0.02 15.96
N ASP A 82 4.57 1.23 16.38
CA ASP A 82 5.86 1.61 16.92
C ASP A 82 7.05 1.20 16.02
N LEU A 83 7.00 1.55 14.73
CA LEU A 83 8.08 1.22 13.80
C LEU A 83 9.31 2.11 14.04
N GLU A 84 10.43 1.47 14.34
CA GLU A 84 11.76 2.06 14.39
C GLU A 84 12.50 1.77 13.09
N LEU A 85 13.08 2.81 12.48
CA LEU A 85 14.01 2.65 11.36
C LEU A 85 15.43 2.98 11.81
N SER A 86 16.33 2.04 11.60
CA SER A 86 17.73 2.15 11.99
C SER A 86 18.66 1.75 10.84
N ILE A 87 19.93 2.18 10.92
CA ILE A 87 20.97 1.91 9.93
C ILE A 87 22.27 1.46 10.57
N SER A 88 22.89 0.43 10.00
CA SER A 88 24.25 0.02 10.30
C SER A 88 25.15 0.31 9.10
N TYR A 89 26.36 0.82 9.35
CA TYR A 89 27.39 1.01 8.32
C TYR A 89 28.43 -0.12 8.32
N LEU A 90 28.16 -1.20 9.05
CA LEU A 90 28.99 -2.42 9.00
C LEU A 90 28.65 -3.22 7.75
N ASP A 91 29.65 -3.91 7.21
CA ASP A 91 29.46 -4.83 6.09
C ASP A 91 28.53 -5.98 6.46
N GLU A 92 28.50 -6.41 7.72
CA GLU A 92 27.58 -7.44 8.20
C GLU A 92 27.21 -7.20 9.67
N PRO A 93 26.10 -6.50 9.96
CA PRO A 93 25.64 -6.32 11.32
C PRO A 93 25.14 -7.65 11.90
N LYS A 94 25.48 -7.91 13.17
CA LYS A 94 25.18 -9.16 13.88
C LYS A 94 24.24 -8.97 15.06
N SER A 95 24.04 -7.72 15.49
CA SER A 95 23.28 -7.38 16.69
C SER A 95 22.53 -6.06 16.52
N ASN A 96 21.49 -5.84 17.33
CA ASN A 96 20.76 -4.56 17.31
C ASN A 96 21.64 -3.37 17.75
N SER A 97 22.71 -3.59 18.51
CA SER A 97 23.67 -2.55 18.89
C SER A 97 24.54 -2.07 17.73
N ASP A 98 24.57 -2.78 16.61
CA ASP A 98 25.30 -2.36 15.41
C ASP A 98 24.55 -1.30 14.60
N PHE A 99 23.31 -0.98 14.98
CA PHE A 99 22.42 -0.07 14.28
C PHE A 99 22.25 1.25 15.03
N ASN A 100 22.25 2.33 14.27
CA ASN A 100 21.97 3.68 14.72
C ASN A 100 20.58 4.09 14.24
N LYS A 101 19.76 4.64 15.13
CA LYS A 101 18.40 5.06 14.78
C LYS A 101 18.43 6.21 13.79
N LEU A 102 17.62 6.10 12.73
CA LEU A 102 17.36 7.17 11.78
C LEU A 102 16.03 7.85 12.06
N ILE A 103 15.01 7.06 12.38
CA ILE A 103 13.67 7.55 12.68
C ILE A 103 13.12 6.75 13.86
N ASP A 104 12.64 7.46 14.88
CA ASP A 104 12.10 6.87 16.09
C ASP A 104 10.66 6.37 15.92
N MET A 105 10.30 5.41 16.79
CA MET A 105 9.00 4.75 16.90
C MET A 105 7.82 5.75 16.97
N GLU A 106 8.02 6.90 17.62
CA GLU A 106 7.00 7.96 17.73
C GLU A 106 6.68 8.67 16.41
N THR A 107 7.57 8.60 15.42
CA THR A 107 7.33 9.18 14.10
C THR A 107 6.40 8.29 13.27
N PHE A 108 6.34 7.00 13.61
CA PHE A 108 5.54 5.97 12.94
C PHE A 108 4.62 5.23 13.92
N ARG A 109 3.90 5.99 14.77
CA ARG A 109 2.97 5.38 15.74
C ARG A 109 1.91 4.52 15.07
N ASP A 110 1.44 4.96 13.90
CA ASP A 110 0.49 4.20 13.08
C ASP A 110 1.00 4.10 11.64
N ILE A 111 1.72 3.03 11.31
CA ILE A 111 1.87 2.69 9.89
C ILE A 111 0.57 2.06 9.46
N LYS A 112 -0.25 2.87 8.79
CA LYS A 112 -1.50 2.40 8.23
C LYS A 112 -1.23 1.34 7.18
N LEU A 113 -2.10 0.33 7.17
CA LEU A 113 -2.10 -0.76 6.21
C LEU A 113 -1.91 -0.23 4.78
N GLY A 114 -1.04 -0.86 4.01
CA GLY A 114 -0.73 -0.51 2.63
C GLY A 114 0.69 -0.01 2.44
N HIS A 115 0.87 0.94 1.52
CA HIS A 115 2.19 1.39 1.09
C HIS A 115 2.54 2.75 1.71
N THR A 116 3.71 2.83 2.34
CA THR A 116 4.22 4.05 2.95
C THR A 116 5.61 4.34 2.42
N CYS A 117 5.79 5.54 1.88
CA CYS A 117 7.08 6.03 1.42
C CYS A 117 7.67 7.02 2.42
N VAL A 118 8.91 6.78 2.81
CA VAL A 118 9.61 7.55 3.83
C VAL A 118 10.87 8.16 3.25
N THR A 119 11.09 9.45 3.48
CA THR A 119 12.34 10.10 3.10
C THR A 119 13.34 9.98 4.23
N LEU A 120 14.55 9.51 3.93
CA LEU A 120 15.60 9.35 4.92
C LEU A 120 16.46 10.62 5.00
N PRO A 121 17.09 10.90 6.16
CA PRO A 121 18.11 11.92 6.23
C PRO A 121 19.28 11.59 5.29
N ASN A 122 19.99 12.62 4.84
CA ASN A 122 21.19 12.42 4.04
C ASN A 122 22.24 11.63 4.82
N ALA A 123 23.06 10.87 4.09
CA ALA A 123 24.16 10.13 4.69
C ALA A 123 25.10 11.09 5.44
N PRO A 124 25.66 10.67 6.60
CA PRO A 124 26.62 11.50 7.33
C PRO A 124 27.89 11.71 6.49
N ALA A 125 28.62 12.80 6.73
CA ALA A 125 29.79 13.18 5.92
C ALA A 125 30.94 12.15 5.89
N SER A 126 30.95 11.19 6.82
CA SER A 126 31.89 10.07 6.84
C SER A 126 31.60 9.00 5.80
N VAL A 127 30.36 8.92 5.30
CA VAL A 127 29.88 7.93 4.33
C VAL A 127 30.08 8.48 2.92
N LYS A 128 30.57 7.63 2.03
CA LYS A 128 30.88 7.98 0.64
C LYS A 128 30.25 6.99 -0.32
N SER A 129 30.27 7.33 -1.61
CA SER A 129 29.91 6.38 -2.65
C SER A 129 30.76 5.11 -2.53
N GLY A 130 30.11 3.95 -2.66
CA GLY A 130 30.67 2.62 -2.42
C GLY A 130 30.57 2.11 -0.98
N THR A 131 30.14 2.92 -0.01
CA THR A 131 29.97 2.45 1.37
C THR A 131 28.77 1.52 1.51
N SER A 132 29.03 0.32 2.02
CA SER A 132 28.02 -0.64 2.47
C SER A 132 27.23 -0.13 3.66
N ALA A 133 25.91 -0.31 3.65
CA ALA A 133 25.07 -0.13 4.82
C ALA A 133 23.89 -1.10 4.84
N THR A 134 23.29 -1.31 6.01
CA THR A 134 22.12 -2.15 6.20
C THR A 134 21.05 -1.32 6.89
N LEU A 135 19.88 -1.20 6.26
CA LEU A 135 18.69 -0.62 6.87
C LEU A 135 17.96 -1.71 7.64
N GLN A 136 17.43 -1.37 8.81
CA GLN A 136 16.65 -2.25 9.67
C GLN A 136 15.34 -1.57 10.02
N ILE A 137 14.23 -2.28 9.86
CA ILE A 137 12.98 -1.96 10.55
C ILE A 137 12.81 -2.90 11.74
N LYS A 138 12.35 -2.33 12.85
CA LYS A 138 11.91 -3.04 14.04
C LYS A 138 10.53 -2.51 14.40
N TYR A 139 9.55 -3.38 14.53
CA TYR A 139 8.17 -2.99 14.80
C TYR A 139 7.45 -4.03 15.64
N ILE A 140 6.27 -3.68 16.14
CA ILE A 140 5.43 -4.57 16.94
C ILE A 140 4.13 -4.88 16.18
N ALA A 141 3.73 -6.14 16.17
CA ALA A 141 2.47 -6.60 15.58
C ALA A 141 1.94 -7.85 16.34
N ASP A 142 0.67 -8.17 16.15
CA ASP A 142 -0.04 -9.33 16.71
C ASP A 142 -0.47 -10.33 15.61
N PHE A 143 0.48 -10.65 14.72
CA PHE A 143 0.22 -11.38 13.47
C PHE A 143 0.02 -12.90 13.63
N ASP A 144 1.01 -13.61 14.19
CA ASP A 144 0.95 -15.08 14.35
C ASP A 144 0.31 -15.51 15.67
N LYS A 145 0.26 -14.59 16.64
CA LYS A 145 -0.25 -14.81 17.99
C LYS A 145 -1.05 -13.59 18.42
N PRO A 146 -2.05 -13.76 19.30
CA PRO A 146 -2.81 -12.64 19.86
C PRO A 146 -1.99 -11.77 20.84
N GLU A 147 -0.67 -11.96 20.86
CA GLU A 147 0.27 -11.26 21.73
C GLU A 147 1.16 -10.37 20.86
N ASN A 148 1.48 -9.19 21.37
CA ASN A 148 2.37 -8.27 20.70
C ASN A 148 3.79 -8.84 20.63
N GLN A 149 4.26 -9.15 19.42
CA GLN A 149 5.61 -9.65 19.17
C GLN A 149 6.45 -8.59 18.43
N THR A 150 7.76 -8.62 18.66
CA THR A 150 8.69 -7.74 17.93
C THR A 150 9.17 -8.45 16.67
N PHE A 151 9.03 -7.78 15.53
CA PHE A 151 9.46 -8.26 14.24
C PHE A 151 10.61 -7.41 13.70
N TYR A 152 11.41 -8.04 12.83
CA TYR A 152 12.58 -7.44 12.23
C TYR A 152 12.58 -7.68 10.72
N ALA A 153 13.07 -6.70 9.96
CA ALA A 153 13.45 -6.91 8.58
C ALA A 153 14.67 -6.04 8.25
N CYS A 154 15.55 -6.54 7.39
CA CYS A 154 16.71 -5.80 6.92
C CYS A 154 16.70 -5.64 5.40
N SER A 155 17.22 -4.52 4.92
CA SER A 155 17.53 -4.28 3.52
C SER A 155 18.99 -3.86 3.38
N ASP A 156 19.73 -4.52 2.49
CA ASP A 156 21.15 -4.27 2.28
C ASP A 156 21.34 -3.26 1.14
N ILE A 157 22.10 -2.20 1.39
CA ILE A 157 22.34 -1.12 0.44
C ILE A 157 23.83 -0.83 0.24
N THR A 158 24.15 -0.21 -0.89
CA THR A 158 25.44 0.42 -1.15
C THR A 158 25.17 1.86 -1.54
N TYR A 159 25.80 2.79 -0.83
CA TYR A 159 25.67 4.21 -1.14
C TYR A 159 26.27 4.54 -2.50
N VAL A 160 25.59 5.37 -3.28
CA VAL A 160 26.05 5.89 -4.56
C VAL A 160 25.85 7.40 -4.64
N GLU A 161 26.61 8.06 -5.51
CA GLU A 161 26.37 9.47 -5.81
C GLU A 161 25.00 9.66 -6.46
N LEU A 162 24.39 10.82 -6.23
CA LEU A 162 23.06 11.12 -6.77
C LEU A 162 23.05 11.09 -8.32
N SER A 163 24.17 11.43 -8.96
CA SER A 163 24.33 11.34 -10.42
C SER A 163 24.34 9.92 -10.96
N ASP A 164 24.73 8.95 -10.14
CA ASP A 164 24.83 7.54 -10.51
C ASP A 164 23.57 6.74 -10.15
N PHE A 165 22.69 7.32 -9.32
CA PHE A 165 21.42 6.73 -8.95
C PHE A 165 20.40 6.87 -10.09
N LYS A 166 20.02 5.73 -10.69
CA LYS A 166 19.11 5.66 -11.84
C LYS A 166 17.83 4.86 -11.56
N GLU A 167 17.73 4.26 -10.38
CA GLU A 167 16.63 3.38 -10.06
C GLU A 167 15.37 4.19 -9.70
N PRO A 168 14.23 3.93 -10.37
CA PRO A 168 12.98 4.55 -9.96
C PRO A 168 12.51 3.90 -8.66
N ILE A 169 12.42 4.71 -7.60
CA ILE A 169 11.89 4.26 -6.31
C ILE A 169 10.37 4.15 -6.43
N PRO A 170 9.75 2.98 -6.15
CA PRO A 170 8.30 2.78 -6.20
C PRO A 170 7.61 3.44 -4.99
N CYS A 171 7.78 4.75 -4.87
CA CYS A 171 7.31 5.57 -3.77
C CYS A 171 5.86 6.00 -4.05
N PHE A 172 4.90 5.29 -3.47
CA PHE A 172 3.50 5.69 -3.46
C PHE A 172 2.90 5.48 -2.07
N ASN A 173 2.11 6.45 -1.62
CA ASN A 173 1.39 6.34 -0.36
C ASN A 173 -0.03 5.89 -0.66
N ALA A 174 -0.37 4.66 -0.26
CA ALA A 174 -1.70 4.09 -0.42
C ALA A 174 -2.07 3.41 0.89
N THR A 175 -2.68 4.17 1.79
CA THR A 175 -3.07 3.69 3.13
C THR A 175 -4.55 3.35 3.16
N GLN A 176 -4.88 2.17 3.68
CA GLN A 176 -6.26 1.80 4.02
C GLN A 176 -6.56 2.29 5.44
N PRO A 177 -7.81 2.72 5.73
CA PRO A 177 -8.25 2.91 7.11
C PRO A 177 -8.18 1.57 7.84
N THR A 178 -7.69 1.58 9.08
CA THR A 178 -7.71 0.41 9.96
C THR A 178 -9.18 0.04 10.23
N PRO A 179 -9.57 -1.25 10.25
CA PRO A 179 -10.92 -1.64 10.66
C PRO A 179 -11.25 -1.11 12.07
N GLY A 180 -12.12 -0.10 12.17
CA GLY A 180 -12.43 0.61 13.41
C GLY A 180 -12.19 2.13 13.37
N ASP A 181 -11.45 2.64 12.38
CA ASP A 181 -11.29 4.07 12.12
C ASP A 181 -12.47 4.62 11.26
N ASP A 182 -13.69 4.54 11.78
CA ASP A 182 -14.85 5.21 11.19
C ASP A 182 -14.78 6.72 11.45
N THR A 183 -13.87 7.42 10.77
CA THR A 183 -14.03 8.87 10.58
C THR A 183 -15.13 9.10 9.55
N SER A 184 -16.38 9.05 10.04
CA SER A 184 -17.57 9.52 9.35
C SER A 184 -17.43 11.02 9.02
N LYS A 185 -16.74 11.37 7.94
CA LYS A 185 -16.86 12.70 7.32
C LYS A 185 -17.93 12.65 6.25
N SER A 186 -19.17 12.84 6.70
CA SER A 186 -20.25 13.37 5.88
C SER A 186 -19.84 14.77 5.44
N GLY A 187 -19.43 14.91 4.18
CA GLY A 187 -19.03 16.17 3.56
C GLY A 187 -19.82 16.36 2.28
N ASN A 188 -20.96 17.04 2.39
CA ASN A 188 -21.79 17.51 1.27
C ASN A 188 -20.94 18.08 0.13
N GLY A 189 -21.28 17.69 -1.09
CA GLY A 189 -20.69 18.23 -2.30
C GLY A 189 -20.92 19.73 -2.45
N ALA A 190 -19.89 20.40 -2.98
CA ALA A 190 -20.04 21.65 -3.71
C ALA A 190 -18.98 21.66 -4.81
N ALA A 191 -19.41 21.27 -6.02
CA ALA A 191 -18.66 21.47 -7.25
C ALA A 191 -18.46 22.97 -7.45
N SER A 192 -17.20 23.44 -7.40
CA SER A 192 -16.83 24.76 -7.88
C SER A 192 -16.62 24.68 -9.38
N ALA A 193 -17.71 24.80 -10.14
CA ALA A 193 -17.66 25.05 -11.57
C ALA A 193 -17.58 26.56 -11.79
N CYS A 194 -16.56 26.98 -12.53
CA CYS A 194 -16.36 28.34 -12.99
C CYS A 194 -17.54 28.80 -13.86
N ALA A 195 -18.14 29.93 -13.50
CA ALA A 195 -19.20 30.57 -14.26
C ALA A 195 -18.62 31.55 -15.29
N CYS A 196 -19.02 31.39 -16.55
CA CYS A 196 -19.04 32.47 -17.54
C CYS A 196 -20.50 32.79 -17.91
N SER A 197 -20.86 34.05 -17.73
CA SER A 197 -22.17 34.66 -17.97
C SER A 197 -22.50 34.76 -19.45
N ASP A 198 -23.77 34.58 -19.85
CA ASP A 198 -24.48 35.57 -20.67
C ASP A 198 -26.01 35.38 -20.65
N SER A 199 -26.70 36.39 -21.16
CA SER A 199 -27.90 37.01 -20.62
C SER A 199 -29.18 36.74 -21.42
N LYS A 200 -30.31 37.21 -20.85
CA LYS A 200 -31.62 37.61 -21.44
C LYS A 200 -32.70 36.54 -21.55
N THR A 201 -34.02 36.78 -21.42
CA THR A 201 -34.89 37.86 -20.89
C THR A 201 -36.34 37.32 -21.06
N ARG A 202 -37.19 37.49 -20.02
CA ARG A 202 -38.68 37.58 -19.99
C ARG A 202 -39.60 36.47 -20.55
N SER A 203 -40.37 35.91 -19.60
CA SER A 203 -41.85 35.92 -19.46
C SER A 203 -42.74 35.82 -20.71
N VAL A 204 -43.74 34.91 -20.70
CA VAL A 204 -45.18 35.15 -21.00
C VAL A 204 -46.05 33.87 -20.86
N ALA A 205 -47.17 34.04 -20.13
CA ALA A 205 -48.53 33.47 -20.22
C ALA A 205 -48.86 31.95 -20.23
N SER A 206 -49.67 31.59 -19.21
CA SER A 206 -51.10 31.20 -19.28
C SER A 206 -51.57 30.05 -20.19
N GLY A 207 -52.22 29.05 -19.59
CA GLY A 207 -53.43 28.44 -20.19
C GLY A 207 -53.65 26.92 -20.09
N ARG A 208 -54.66 26.53 -19.29
CA ARG A 208 -55.65 25.42 -19.45
C ARG A 208 -55.15 23.95 -19.54
N LEU A 209 -55.53 23.09 -18.60
CA LEU A 209 -56.84 22.39 -18.44
C LEU A 209 -57.15 21.35 -19.54
N ARG A 210 -57.09 20.05 -19.18
CA ARG A 210 -57.99 18.94 -19.60
C ARG A 210 -57.61 17.68 -18.79
N THR A 211 -58.40 17.26 -17.81
CA THR A 211 -59.55 16.34 -17.88
C THR A 211 -59.17 14.84 -17.94
N ARG A 212 -59.25 14.21 -16.76
CA ARG A 212 -59.94 12.94 -16.42
C ARG A 212 -60.00 11.83 -17.49
N LEU A 213 -59.38 10.69 -17.20
CA LEU A 213 -59.93 9.38 -17.54
C LEU A 213 -59.90 8.48 -16.30
N GLU A 214 -61.09 8.10 -15.87
CA GLU A 214 -61.42 7.28 -14.71
C GLU A 214 -61.62 5.85 -15.22
N ILE A 215 -60.89 4.88 -14.68
CA ILE A 215 -61.24 3.45 -14.77
C ILE A 215 -61.50 2.98 -13.34
N ARG A 216 -62.80 2.88 -13.01
CA ARG A 216 -63.31 2.20 -11.81
C ARG A 216 -63.42 0.70 -12.06
N ASN A 217 -63.52 -0.01 -10.94
CA ASN A 217 -64.08 -1.35 -10.69
C ASN A 217 -63.13 -2.54 -10.77
N LEU A 218 -63.14 -3.53 -9.86
CA LEU A 218 -64.01 -3.87 -8.71
C LEU A 218 -63.33 -4.99 -7.90
N ARG A 219 -63.57 -5.01 -6.57
CA ARG A 219 -63.64 -6.17 -5.63
C ARG A 219 -62.35 -6.98 -5.37
N GLY A 220 -62.04 -7.44 -4.16
CA GLY A 220 -62.83 -7.49 -2.93
C GLY A 220 -62.01 -7.99 -1.74
N VAL A 221 -62.57 -7.73 -0.56
CA VAL A 221 -62.17 -8.14 0.80
C VAL A 221 -62.59 -9.60 1.06
N PHE A 222 -62.01 -10.20 2.12
CA PHE A 222 -62.19 -11.53 2.76
C PHE A 222 -61.03 -12.49 2.44
N ALA A 223 -60.32 -13.08 3.42
CA ALA A 223 -60.63 -13.35 4.83
C ALA A 223 -59.43 -13.08 5.75
#